data_AF-Q3ILT9-F1
#
_entry.id   AF-Q3ILT9-F1
#
_cell.length_a   1.000
_cell.length_b   1.000
_cell.length_c   1.000
_cell.angle_alpha   90.00
_cell.angle_beta   90.00
_cell.angle_gamma   90.00
#
_symmetry.space_group_name_H-M   'P 1'
#
loop_
_entity.id
_entity.type
_entity.pdbx_description
1 polymer ?
#
loop_
_entity_poly.entity_id
_entity_poly.type
_entity_poly.pdbx_seq_one_letter_code
_entity_poly.pdbx_strand_id
1 'polypeptide(L)'
;MSAWLRFGYGLMATVGLAVGGLIYQQVFVAELLPIAPTEGPFATPVIWLDRLVPVILVGLLLFVWAWVIAGSVQEERTLDRRRVR
;
A
#
# COMPACT_ATOMS: atom_id res chain seq x y z
N MET A 1 11.16 3.94 -17.01
CA MET A 1 9.68 4.10 -17.01
C MET A 1 9.40 5.58 -16.91
N SER A 2 8.59 6.14 -17.80
CA SER A 2 8.27 7.57 -17.77
C SER A 2 7.48 7.94 -16.52
N ALA A 3 7.58 9.20 -16.09
CA ALA A 3 6.86 9.73 -14.93
C ALA A 3 5.34 9.51 -15.06
N TRP A 4 4.80 9.65 -16.27
CA TRP A 4 3.39 9.39 -16.55
C TRP A 4 2.98 7.94 -16.29
N LEU A 5 3.78 6.97 -16.76
CA LEU A 5 3.51 5.55 -16.51
C LEU A 5 3.62 5.23 -15.01
N ARG A 6 4.60 5.80 -14.31
CA ARG A 6 4.77 5.63 -12.85
C ARG A 6 3.58 6.19 -12.08
N PHE A 7 3.09 7.35 -12.47
CA PHE A 7 1.90 7.95 -11.87
C PHE A 7 0.66 7.07 -12.08
N GLY A 8 0.45 6.56 -13.30
CA GLY A 8 -0.63 5.61 -13.58
C GLY A 8 -0.53 4.34 -12.72
N TYR A 9 0.68 3.80 -12.53
CA TYR A 9 0.90 2.69 -11.61
C TYR A 9 0.56 3.05 -10.16
N GLY A 10 0.97 4.23 -9.68
CA GLY A 10 0.65 4.73 -8.34
C GLY A 10 -0.86 4.83 -8.09
N LEU A 11 -1.62 5.30 -9.09
CA LEU A 11 -3.09 5.34 -9.02
C LEU A 11 -3.70 3.93 -8.97
N MET A 12 -3.29 3.03 -9.86
CA MET A 12 -3.78 1.65 -9.86
C MET A 12 -3.46 0.92 -8.54
N ALA A 13 -2.25 1.11 -8.02
CA ALA A 13 -1.86 0.58 -6.72
C ALA A 13 -2.70 1.17 -5.58
N THR A 14 -3.01 2.47 -5.63
CA THR A 14 -3.89 3.13 -4.63
C THR A 14 -5.29 2.52 -4.65
N VAL A 15 -5.87 2.32 -5.83
CA VAL A 15 -7.17 1.64 -5.98
C VAL A 15 -7.10 0.21 -5.46
N GLY A 16 -6.06 -0.54 -5.82
CA GLY A 16 -5.87 -1.91 -5.34
C GLY A 16 -5.76 -2.01 -3.81
N LEU A 17 -5.01 -1.09 -3.18
CA LEU A 17 -4.89 -1.01 -1.73
C LEU A 17 -6.20 -0.59 -1.07
N ALA A 18 -6.97 0.31 -1.68
CA ALA A 18 -8.29 0.69 -1.19
C ALA A 18 -9.27 -0.49 -1.22
N VAL A 19 -9.29 -1.26 -2.31
CA VAL A 19 -10.08 -2.51 -2.40
C VAL A 19 -9.60 -3.52 -1.37
N GLY A 20 -8.28 -3.69 -1.18
CA GLY A 20 -7.72 -4.55 -0.14
C GLY A 20 -8.15 -4.14 1.26
N GLY A 21 -8.16 -2.84 1.57
CA GLY A 21 -8.66 -2.30 2.83
C GLY A 21 -10.16 -2.53 3.04
N LEU A 22 -10.96 -2.40 1.97
CA LEU A 22 -12.39 -2.71 2.03
C LEU A 22 -12.63 -4.20 2.31
N ILE A 23 -11.89 -5.10 1.65
CA ILE A 23 -12.00 -6.55 1.89
C ILE A 23 -11.60 -6.86 3.33
N TYR A 24 -10.51 -6.27 3.83
CA TYR A 24 -10.10 -6.43 5.22
C TYR A 24 -11.20 -5.98 6.19
N GLN A 25 -11.79 -4.81 5.98
CA GLN A 25 -12.84 -4.29 6.85
C GLN A 25 -14.12 -5.13 6.81
N GLN A 26 -14.59 -5.47 5.61
CA GLN A 26 -15.90 -6.10 5.41
C GLN A 26 -15.86 -7.61 5.63
N VAL A 27 -14.74 -8.26 5.34
CA VAL A 27 -14.63 -9.72 5.48
C VAL A 27 -13.92 -10.06 6.79
N PHE A 28 -12.71 -9.53 7.02
CA PHE A 28 -11.95 -9.92 8.19
C PHE A 28 -12.51 -9.31 9.48
N VAL A 29 -12.66 -7.98 9.55
CA VAL A 29 -13.09 -7.31 10.79
C VAL A 29 -14.56 -7.54 11.10
N ALA A 30 -15.45 -7.43 10.10
CA ALA A 30 -16.88 -7.55 10.34
C ALA A 30 -17.37 -8.99 10.54
N GLU A 31 -16.83 -9.96 9.78
CA GLU A 31 -17.36 -11.34 9.77
C GLU A 31 -16.45 -12.33 10.48
N LEU A 32 -15.13 -12.28 10.27
CA LEU A 32 -14.21 -13.30 10.78
C LEU A 32 -13.70 -13.03 12.19
N LEU A 33 -13.41 -11.78 12.53
CA LEU A 33 -12.84 -11.40 13.82
C LEU A 33 -13.80 -11.69 15.00
N PRO A 34 -15.13 -11.46 14.91
CA PRO A 34 -16.05 -11.70 16.04
C PRO A 34 -16.22 -13.18 16.40
N ILE A 35 -16.01 -14.09 15.43
CA ILE A 35 -16.10 -15.54 15.62
C ILE A 35 -14.73 -16.18 15.90
N ALA A 36 -13.66 -15.38 15.87
CA ALA A 36 -12.32 -15.88 16.08
C ALA A 36 -12.12 -16.30 17.55
N PRO A 37 -11.45 -17.44 17.80
CA PRO A 37 -11.17 -17.89 19.17
C PRO A 37 -10.24 -16.89 19.88
N THR A 38 -10.66 -16.43 21.06
CA THR A 38 -9.88 -15.52 21.91
C THR A 38 -8.75 -16.21 22.67
N GLU A 39 -8.78 -17.55 22.72
CA GLU A 39 -7.80 -18.38 23.41
C GLU A 39 -7.30 -19.53 22.52
N GLY A 40 -6.12 -20.06 22.83
CA GLY A 40 -5.51 -21.17 22.10
C GLY A 40 -4.47 -20.75 21.04
N PRO A 41 -3.92 -21.72 20.29
CA PRO A 41 -2.77 -21.50 19.41
C PRO A 41 -3.05 -20.55 18.23
N PHE A 42 -4.32 -20.35 17.87
CA PHE A 42 -4.74 -19.46 16.79
C PHE A 42 -5.10 -18.04 17.24
N ALA A 43 -5.26 -17.78 18.54
CA ALA A 43 -5.58 -16.44 19.05
C ALA A 43 -4.46 -15.43 18.74
N THR A 44 -3.20 -15.83 18.97
CA THR A 44 -2.05 -14.96 18.71
C THR A 44 -1.93 -14.56 17.23
N PRO A 45 -1.92 -15.50 16.25
CA PRO A 45 -1.90 -15.13 14.83
C PRO A 45 -3.01 -14.16 14.42
N VAL A 46 -4.24 -14.34 14.91
CA VAL A 46 -5.39 -13.47 14.58
C VAL A 46 -5.17 -12.05 15.10
N ILE A 47 -4.73 -11.91 16.35
CA ILE A 47 -4.42 -10.59 16.95
C ILE A 47 -3.30 -9.88 16.19
N TRP A 48 -2.28 -10.63 15.76
CA TRP A 48 -1.20 -10.06 14.96
C TRP A 48 -1.70 -9.59 13.60
N LEU A 49 -2.57 -10.36 12.96
CA LEU A 49 -3.13 -10.00 11.66
C LEU A 49 -3.98 -8.73 11.75
N ASP A 50 -4.81 -8.59 12.80
CA ASP A 50 -5.63 -7.40 13.03
C ASP A 50 -4.77 -6.13 13.20
N ARG A 51 -3.61 -6.25 13.85
CA ARG A 51 -2.72 -5.11 14.07
C ARG A 51 -1.82 -4.80 12.88
N LEU A 52 -1.36 -5.82 12.17
CA LEU A 52 -0.36 -5.66 11.11
C LEU A 52 -0.98 -5.26 9.78
N VAL A 53 -2.15 -5.80 9.42
CA VAL A 53 -2.73 -5.53 8.10
C VAL A 53 -2.98 -4.03 7.85
N PRO A 54 -3.56 -3.25 8.78
CA PRO A 54 -3.72 -1.81 8.59
C PRO A 54 -2.38 -1.09 8.38
N VAL A 55 -1.36 -1.47 9.16
CA VAL A 55 -0.01 -0.89 9.08
C VAL A 55 0.64 -1.22 7.74
N ILE A 56 0.49 -2.46 7.26
CA ILE A 56 1.03 -2.90 5.97
C ILE A 56 0.35 -2.16 4.81
N LEU A 57 -0.98 -2.02 4.83
CA LEU A 57 -1.71 -1.31 3.77
C LEU A 57 -1.25 0.15 3.65
N VAL A 58 -1.13 0.85 4.78
CA VAL A 58 -0.64 2.23 4.82
C VAL A 58 0.84 2.30 4.43
N GLY A 59 1.66 1.39 4.95
CA GLY A 59 3.09 1.32 4.64
C GLY A 59 3.34 1.11 3.15
N LEU A 60 2.58 0.22 2.50
CA LEU A 60 2.64 0.00 1.05
C LEU A 60 2.20 1.24 0.27
N LEU A 61 1.12 1.91 0.71
CA LEU A 61 0.67 3.13 0.06
C LEU A 61 1.75 4.22 0.08
N LEU A 62 2.33 4.47 1.26
CA LEU A 62 3.42 5.44 1.43
C LEU A 62 4.65 5.05 0.62
N PHE A 63 5.01 3.77 0.62
CA PHE A 63 6.15 3.27 -0.12
C PHE A 63 5.99 3.47 -1.64
N VAL A 64 4.82 3.13 -2.20
CA VAL A 64 4.54 3.30 -3.62
C VAL A 64 4.61 4.79 -4.01
N TRP A 65 4.00 5.67 -3.23
CA TRP A 65 4.03 7.10 -3.53
C TRP A 65 5.42 7.71 -3.37
N ALA A 66 6.18 7.32 -2.34
CA ALA A 66 7.57 7.73 -2.19
C ALA A 66 8.41 7.30 -3.41
N TRP A 67 8.19 6.09 -3.92
CA TRP A 67 8.86 5.61 -5.13
C TRP A 67 8.46 6.38 -6.39
N VAL A 68 7.16 6.69 -6.57
CA VAL A 68 6.67 7.52 -7.69
C VAL A 68 7.31 8.91 -7.66
N ILE A 69 7.33 9.57 -6.50
CA ILE A 69 7.90 10.92 -6.33
C ILE A 69 9.41 10.90 -6.55
N ALA A 70 10.12 9.95 -5.95
CA ALA A 70 11.57 9.84 -6.15
C ALA A 70 11.92 9.60 -7.62
N GLY A 71 11.13 8.78 -8.32
CA GLY A 71 11.29 8.50 -9.75
C GLY A 71 11.03 9.70 -10.65
N SER A 72 9.99 10.50 -10.37
CA SER A 72 9.66 11.69 -11.17
C SER A 72 10.73 12.78 -11.03
N VAL A 73 11.21 13.03 -9.81
CA VAL A 73 12.27 14.03 -9.55
C VAL A 73 13.57 13.67 -10.27
N GLN A 74 13.93 12.37 -10.33
CA GLN A 74 15.12 11.94 -11.07
C GLN A 74 15.00 12.18 -12.58
N GLU A 75 13.80 12.00 -13.13
CA GLU A 75 13.53 12.20 -14.56
C GLU A 75 13.64 13.68 -14.93
N GLU A 76 13.03 14.57 -14.14
CA GLU A 76 13.14 16.03 -14.32
C GLU A 76 14.59 16.52 -14.25
N ARG A 77 15.34 16.08 -13.21
CA ARG A 77 16.76 16.44 -13.08
C ARG A 77 17.61 15.96 -14.26
N THR A 78 17.23 14.85 -14.88
CA THR A 78 17.94 14.32 -16.06
C THR A 78 17.64 15.15 -17.30
N LEU A 79 16.41 15.64 -17.47
CA LEU A 79 16.01 16.52 -18.56
C LEU A 79 16.68 17.89 -18.44
N ASP A 80 16.72 18.47 -17.24
CA ASP A 80 17.37 19.76 -17.00
C ASP A 80 18.87 19.72 -17.35
N ARG A 81 19.56 18.65 -16.94
CA ARG A 81 20.98 18.45 -17.29
C ARG A 81 21.24 18.39 -18.79
N ARG A 82 20.26 17.93 -19.59
CA ARG A 82 20.37 17.87 -21.05
C ARG A 82 20.06 19.20 -21.73
N ARG A 83 19.25 20.07 -21.11
CA ARG A 83 18.89 21.39 -21.67
C ARG A 83 19.96 22.45 -21.46
N VAL A 84 20.76 22.29 -20.41
CA VAL A 84 21.85 23.22 -20.05
C VAL A 84 23.13 22.96 -20.87
N ARG A 85 23.20 21.85 -21.61
CA ARG A 85 24.36 21.44 -22.40
C ARG A 85 24.10 21.62 -23.89
#